data_AF-A0A7H0I2C6-F1
#
_entry.id   AF-A0A7H0I2C6-F1
#
_cell.length_a   1.000
_cell.length_b   1.000
_cell.length_c   1.000
_cell.angle_alpha   90.00
_cell.angle_beta   90.00
_cell.angle_gamma   90.00
#
_symmetry.space_group_name_H-M   'P 1'
#
loop_
_entity.id
_entity.type
_entity.pdbx_description
1 polymer ?
#
loop_
_entity_poly.entity_id
_entity_poly.type
_entity_poly.pdbx_seq_one_letter_code
_entity_poly.pdbx_strand_id
1 'polypeptide(L)'
;MDSHDQAPSNWRQERATDSLADLDQEISSLRAAVCGIPVADADQAELLRKLGHVLEARFRRTGRADDANEAVSVRTAAADILQSLGDLQGLLLVLNSLGVLKADTGRRLEALATVRRAVEIRRRLADNDPAAFVPDLAASLNNLSITCGHVGRREEGLAAIEEAVALYRRLAAGNPHAFMSDLAASLNNLSVQCGGLGRWHEALAAIEEAVQIRRRLAADDPVAYMPSFAMSLNNLSITLGDVGRREEALTAIEEAVQIRRRLAADDPVAYMPDLAASLNNLSARYGELGRWQEALATIEEAVEIRRRLAAEDPDAFIPDLAMSLNNLGNRLAEAGRLPEAMSANVEAVEFYRRLMTTSPSAYAADFAASLSNLAGVHLAMGDLERAIPLYEQSLADSMRVLGPDHPDTLLARNNLAGAYGAAGDLQRAIPLYEQSLADSMRVLGPDHPDTLLARNNLAGAYESAGDLARSVSLYQETLADSMRVLGPDHPDTLLARNNLAGAYALADDIDAAIELYEDALADRRRVLGAHHPDTLTSQGNLASAYALTGDLARAVPLYEQTLADSLRILGEQHPTSQAMRNNLAYWKGKGRSEHVSPASS
;
A
#
# COMPACT_ATOMS: atom_id res chain seq x y z
N MET A 1 2.66 5.03 40.63
CA MET A 1 1.23 4.90 40.95
C MET A 1 0.47 5.71 39.91
N ASP A 2 0.60 5.38 38.63
CA ASP A 2 0.23 4.14 37.92
C ASP A 2 -1.17 4.27 37.34
N SER A 3 -1.30 3.78 36.11
CA SER A 3 -2.50 3.70 35.25
C SER A 3 -2.78 4.96 34.43
N HIS A 4 -2.20 5.05 33.24
CA HIS A 4 -2.88 5.47 32.01
C HIS A 4 -1.99 5.19 30.79
N ASP A 5 -1.46 3.97 30.72
CA ASP A 5 -1.26 3.26 29.46
C ASP A 5 -1.00 1.79 29.80
N GLN A 6 -1.41 0.87 28.93
CA GLN A 6 -1.55 -0.59 29.11
C GLN A 6 -2.90 -1.07 29.67
N ALA A 7 -3.87 -1.22 28.77
CA ALA A 7 -4.53 -2.51 28.46
C ALA A 7 -5.79 -2.26 27.60
N PRO A 8 -5.93 -3.00 26.49
CA PRO A 8 -6.70 -4.24 26.61
C PRO A 8 -5.84 -5.45 26.25
N SER A 9 -4.71 -5.65 26.93
CA SER A 9 -3.85 -6.84 26.74
C SER A 9 -3.99 -7.89 27.84
N ASN A 10 -4.40 -7.53 29.06
CA ASN A 10 -4.43 -8.51 30.16
C ASN A 10 -5.46 -9.64 29.97
N TRP A 11 -6.55 -9.43 29.23
CA TRP A 11 -7.50 -10.51 28.89
C TRP A 11 -7.14 -11.28 27.61
N ARG A 12 -6.20 -10.76 26.79
CA ARG A 12 -5.74 -11.42 25.55
C ARG A 12 -4.62 -12.42 25.79
N GLN A 13 -3.75 -12.17 26.78
CA GLN A 13 -2.66 -13.09 27.13
C GLN A 13 -3.08 -14.22 28.09
N GLU A 14 -4.03 -13.97 29.01
CA GLU A 14 -4.44 -14.98 30.00
C GLU A 14 -5.29 -16.14 29.42
N ARG A 15 -5.95 -15.97 28.25
CA ARG A 15 -6.84 -17.00 27.66
C ARG A 15 -6.24 -17.77 26.48
N ALA A 16 -4.99 -17.51 26.13
CA ALA A 16 -4.30 -18.28 25.10
C ALA A 16 -4.07 -19.75 25.52
N THR A 17 -4.13 -20.06 26.83
CA THR A 17 -3.80 -21.36 27.42
C THR A 17 -4.98 -22.31 27.66
N ASP A 18 -6.24 -21.86 27.55
CA ASP A 18 -7.39 -22.73 27.83
C ASP A 18 -7.49 -23.84 26.77
N SER A 19 -8.01 -25.04 27.06
CA SER A 19 -8.29 -26.02 25.99
C SER A 19 -9.62 -25.72 25.29
N LEU A 20 -9.89 -26.30 24.11
CA LEU A 20 -11.23 -26.19 23.48
C LEU A 20 -12.35 -26.73 24.40
N ALA A 21 -12.05 -27.76 25.19
CA ALA A 21 -12.98 -28.33 26.15
C ALA A 21 -13.30 -27.36 27.30
N ASP A 22 -12.30 -26.59 27.76
CA ASP A 22 -12.49 -25.57 28.80
C ASP A 22 -13.41 -24.44 28.31
N LEU A 23 -13.18 -23.98 27.06
CA LEU A 23 -14.05 -22.98 26.42
C LEU A 23 -15.49 -23.50 26.26
N ASP A 24 -15.69 -24.75 25.86
CA ASP A 24 -17.02 -25.35 25.72
C ASP A 24 -17.76 -25.45 27.06
N GLN A 25 -17.05 -25.82 28.12
CA GLN A 25 -17.60 -25.88 29.48
C GLN A 25 -17.94 -24.48 30.02
N GLU A 26 -17.08 -23.49 29.79
CA GLU A 26 -17.31 -22.10 30.20
C GLU A 26 -18.50 -21.49 29.45
N ILE A 27 -18.60 -21.69 28.12
CA ILE A 27 -19.74 -21.26 27.30
C ILE A 27 -21.05 -21.86 27.83
N SER A 28 -21.05 -23.17 28.13
CA SER A 28 -22.24 -23.85 28.67
C SER A 28 -22.66 -23.29 30.02
N SER A 29 -21.69 -23.02 30.90
CA SER A 29 -21.92 -22.46 32.23
C SER A 29 -22.44 -21.03 32.16
N LEU A 30 -21.86 -20.19 31.30
CA LEU A 30 -22.29 -18.80 31.09
C LEU A 30 -23.69 -18.72 30.47
N ARG A 31 -24.03 -19.58 29.50
CA ARG A 31 -25.39 -19.67 28.95
C ARG A 31 -26.42 -20.00 30.03
N ALA A 32 -26.11 -20.98 30.89
CA ALA A 32 -26.98 -21.32 32.01
C ALA A 32 -27.14 -20.15 32.99
N ALA A 33 -26.06 -19.44 33.30
CA ALA A 33 -26.09 -18.27 34.17
C ALA A 33 -26.93 -17.13 33.57
N VAL A 34 -26.79 -16.83 32.27
CA VAL A 34 -27.60 -15.82 31.56
C VAL A 34 -29.10 -16.17 31.58
N CYS A 35 -29.45 -17.43 31.35
CA CYS A 35 -30.83 -17.91 31.43
C CYS A 35 -31.42 -17.87 32.85
N GLY A 36 -30.55 -17.93 33.88
CA GLY A 36 -30.95 -17.87 35.29
C GLY A 36 -31.32 -16.47 35.78
N ILE A 37 -31.04 -15.41 35.00
CA ILE A 37 -31.38 -14.03 35.36
C ILE A 37 -32.67 -13.62 34.61
N PRO A 38 -33.79 -13.40 35.33
CA PRO A 38 -35.09 -13.13 34.72
C PRO A 38 -35.30 -11.67 34.32
N VAL A 39 -34.43 -10.75 34.74
CA VAL A 39 -34.55 -9.30 34.50
C VAL A 39 -33.31 -8.78 33.78
N ALA A 40 -33.50 -7.92 32.78
CA ALA A 40 -32.42 -7.22 32.12
C ALA A 40 -31.78 -6.19 33.06
N ASP A 41 -30.65 -6.55 33.66
CA ASP A 41 -29.87 -5.74 34.59
C ASP A 41 -28.36 -5.77 34.28
N ALA A 42 -27.57 -5.07 35.09
CA ALA A 42 -26.13 -4.95 34.90
C ALA A 42 -25.40 -6.31 35.00
N ASP A 43 -25.89 -7.22 35.84
CA ASP A 43 -25.30 -8.56 36.01
C ASP A 43 -25.55 -9.41 34.76
N GLN A 44 -26.75 -9.33 34.17
CA GLN A 44 -27.03 -9.98 32.89
C GLN A 44 -26.16 -9.42 31.76
N ALA A 45 -25.98 -8.09 31.69
CA ALA A 45 -25.11 -7.47 30.70
C ALA A 45 -23.66 -7.93 30.82
N GLU A 46 -23.13 -8.03 32.05
CA GLU A 46 -21.76 -8.49 32.29
C GLU A 46 -21.58 -9.97 31.93
N LEU A 47 -22.55 -10.84 32.23
CA LEU A 47 -22.52 -12.24 31.82
C LEU A 47 -22.56 -12.40 30.30
N LEU A 48 -23.40 -11.63 29.61
CA LEU A 48 -23.47 -11.61 28.14
C LEU A 48 -22.15 -11.13 27.52
N ARG A 49 -21.53 -10.10 28.11
CA ARG A 49 -20.21 -9.62 27.68
C ARG A 49 -19.15 -10.71 27.83
N LYS A 50 -19.09 -11.38 28.99
CA LYS A 50 -18.18 -12.52 29.24
C LYS A 50 -18.42 -13.66 28.26
N LEU A 51 -19.67 -14.05 28.05
CA LEU A 51 -20.04 -15.09 27.07
C LEU A 51 -19.54 -14.73 25.68
N GLY A 52 -19.71 -13.47 25.25
CA GLY A 52 -19.17 -12.98 23.99
C GLY A 52 -17.65 -13.09 23.90
N HIS A 53 -16.90 -12.83 24.98
CA HIS A 53 -15.43 -13.03 25.01
C HIS A 53 -15.01 -14.49 24.88
N VAL A 54 -15.71 -15.42 25.53
CA VAL A 54 -15.39 -16.85 25.42
C VAL A 54 -15.73 -17.38 24.02
N LEU A 55 -16.88 -16.99 23.47
CA LEU A 55 -17.28 -17.33 22.10
C LEU A 55 -16.29 -16.78 21.06
N GLU A 56 -15.83 -15.54 21.22
CA GLU A 56 -14.78 -14.97 20.36
C GLU A 56 -13.47 -15.76 20.47
N ALA A 57 -13.06 -16.16 21.68
CA ALA A 57 -11.86 -16.98 21.85
C ALA A 57 -11.99 -18.35 21.15
N ARG A 58 -13.16 -18.99 21.22
CA ARG A 58 -13.43 -20.24 20.50
C ARG A 58 -13.50 -20.03 18.99
N PHE A 59 -14.09 -18.93 18.53
CA PHE A 59 -14.09 -18.52 17.12
C PHE A 59 -12.67 -18.39 16.60
N ARG A 60 -11.78 -17.65 17.27
CA ARG A 60 -10.40 -17.46 16.81
C ARG A 60 -9.63 -18.78 16.66
N ARG A 61 -9.95 -19.81 17.45
CA ARG A 61 -9.31 -21.12 17.37
C ARG A 61 -9.90 -22.06 16.33
N THR A 62 -11.18 -21.89 15.99
CA THR A 62 -11.92 -22.87 15.19
C THR A 62 -12.40 -22.33 13.85
N GLY A 63 -12.41 -20.99 13.67
CA GLY A 63 -12.97 -20.32 12.51
C GLY A 63 -14.50 -20.45 12.37
N ARG A 64 -15.21 -20.99 13.36
CA ARG A 64 -16.66 -21.23 13.25
C ARG A 64 -17.46 -19.92 13.22
N ALA A 65 -18.07 -19.62 12.08
CA ALA A 65 -18.89 -18.43 11.90
C ALA A 65 -20.04 -18.31 12.91
N ASP A 66 -20.61 -19.43 13.37
CA ASP A 66 -21.69 -19.43 14.37
C ASP A 66 -21.24 -18.82 15.71
N ASP A 67 -19.99 -19.09 16.13
CA ASP A 67 -19.43 -18.54 17.36
C ASP A 67 -19.23 -17.03 17.25
N ALA A 68 -18.74 -16.57 16.10
CA ALA A 68 -18.62 -15.15 15.79
C ALA A 68 -20.00 -14.45 15.78
N ASN A 69 -20.99 -15.05 15.14
CA ASN A 69 -22.34 -14.51 15.06
C ASN A 69 -23.01 -14.43 16.44
N GLU A 70 -22.87 -15.49 17.24
CA GLU A 70 -23.38 -15.50 18.61
C GLU A 70 -22.64 -14.48 19.48
N ALA A 71 -21.30 -14.38 19.39
CA ALA A 71 -20.50 -13.41 20.12
C ALA A 71 -20.95 -11.96 19.84
N VAL A 72 -21.21 -11.63 18.57
CA VAL A 72 -21.72 -10.30 18.18
C VAL A 72 -23.13 -10.10 18.74
N SER A 73 -23.99 -11.12 18.66
CA SER A 73 -25.38 -11.05 19.16
C SER A 73 -25.42 -10.79 20.67
N VAL A 74 -24.70 -11.58 21.48
CA VAL A 74 -24.73 -11.45 22.94
C VAL A 74 -24.12 -10.14 23.43
N ARG A 75 -23.06 -9.63 22.77
CA ARG A 75 -22.51 -8.30 23.09
C ARG A 75 -23.42 -7.16 22.66
N THR A 76 -24.15 -7.32 21.56
CA THR A 76 -25.17 -6.33 21.16
C THR A 76 -26.28 -6.27 22.20
N ALA A 77 -26.76 -7.43 22.68
CA ALA A 77 -27.74 -7.49 23.77
C ALA A 77 -27.21 -6.85 25.06
N ALA A 78 -25.95 -7.10 25.45
CA ALA A 78 -25.32 -6.44 26.59
C ALA A 78 -25.30 -4.91 26.45
N ALA A 79 -24.96 -4.40 25.25
CA ALA A 79 -24.97 -2.97 24.96
C ALA A 79 -26.38 -2.37 25.07
N ASP A 80 -27.40 -3.08 24.60
CA ASP A 80 -28.79 -2.60 24.67
C ASP A 80 -29.30 -2.55 26.11
N ILE A 81 -28.95 -3.54 26.95
CA ILE A 81 -29.26 -3.52 28.39
C ILE A 81 -28.60 -2.31 29.05
N LEU A 82 -27.28 -2.13 28.89
CA LEU A 82 -26.55 -1.01 29.50
C LEU A 82 -27.08 0.35 29.04
N GLN A 83 -27.47 0.46 27.76
CA GLN A 83 -28.12 1.66 27.22
C GLN A 83 -29.44 1.96 27.94
N SER A 84 -30.27 0.94 28.18
CA SER A 84 -31.56 1.09 28.86
C SER A 84 -31.42 1.45 30.34
N LEU A 85 -30.33 1.00 30.98
CA LEU A 85 -29.99 1.33 32.36
C LEU A 85 -29.37 2.73 32.49
N GLY A 86 -28.97 3.35 31.38
CA GLY A 86 -28.25 4.62 31.37
C GLY A 86 -26.78 4.51 31.80
N ASP A 87 -26.22 3.30 31.86
CA ASP A 87 -24.81 3.07 32.18
C ASP A 87 -23.94 3.33 30.94
N LEU A 88 -23.58 4.60 30.74
CA LEU A 88 -22.77 5.03 29.60
C LEU A 88 -21.34 4.49 29.64
N GLN A 89 -20.74 4.30 30.82
CA GLN A 89 -19.38 3.79 30.94
C GLN A 89 -19.31 2.30 30.62
N GLY A 90 -20.22 1.49 31.19
CA GLY A 90 -20.34 0.08 30.83
C GLY A 90 -20.65 -0.10 29.34
N LEU A 91 -21.55 0.73 28.80
CA LEU A 91 -21.88 0.71 27.37
C LEU A 91 -20.65 0.98 26.48
N LEU A 92 -19.82 1.97 26.81
CA LEU A 92 -18.60 2.28 26.04
C LEU A 92 -17.60 1.11 26.03
N LEU A 93 -17.44 0.41 27.16
CA LEU A 93 -16.60 -0.78 27.24
C LEU A 93 -17.08 -1.87 26.27
N VAL A 94 -18.40 -2.12 26.24
CA VAL A 94 -19.00 -3.11 25.34
C VAL A 94 -18.89 -2.67 23.88
N LEU A 95 -19.19 -1.41 23.56
CA LEU A 95 -19.11 -0.88 22.19
C LEU A 95 -17.69 -0.99 21.60
N ASN A 96 -16.64 -0.71 22.39
CA ASN A 96 -15.26 -0.85 21.93
C ASN A 96 -14.93 -2.31 21.55
N SER A 97 -15.25 -3.27 22.43
CA SER A 97 -15.00 -4.69 22.15
C SER A 97 -15.90 -5.26 21.04
N LEU A 98 -17.13 -4.74 20.90
CA LEU A 98 -18.06 -5.12 19.84
C LEU A 98 -17.61 -4.59 18.46
N GLY A 99 -17.08 -3.37 18.41
CA GLY A 99 -16.53 -2.78 17.20
C GLY A 99 -15.37 -3.61 16.64
N VAL A 100 -14.42 -3.99 17.51
CA VAL A 100 -13.28 -4.86 17.14
C VAL A 100 -13.77 -6.22 16.63
N LEU A 101 -14.65 -6.89 17.38
CA LEU A 101 -15.20 -8.19 16.96
C LEU A 101 -15.91 -8.12 15.60
N LYS A 102 -16.68 -7.07 15.35
CA LYS A 102 -17.34 -6.87 14.06
C LYS A 102 -16.32 -6.63 12.94
N ALA A 103 -15.24 -5.92 13.20
CA ALA A 103 -14.17 -5.72 12.23
C ALA A 103 -13.47 -7.06 11.91
N ASP A 104 -13.08 -7.81 12.93
CA ASP A 104 -12.38 -9.10 12.82
C ASP A 104 -13.22 -10.17 12.11
N THR A 105 -14.55 -10.06 12.19
CA THR A 105 -15.50 -10.98 11.52
C THR A 105 -15.92 -10.49 10.12
N GLY A 106 -15.30 -9.43 9.60
CA GLY A 106 -15.57 -8.88 8.27
C GLY A 106 -16.83 -8.00 8.18
N ARG A 107 -17.52 -7.73 9.29
CA ARG A 107 -18.72 -6.87 9.37
C ARG A 107 -18.35 -5.39 9.47
N ARG A 108 -17.50 -4.92 8.55
CA ARG A 108 -16.81 -3.61 8.63
C ARG A 108 -17.75 -2.41 8.72
N LEU A 109 -18.89 -2.41 8.00
CA LEU A 109 -19.90 -1.34 8.10
C LEU A 109 -20.60 -1.29 9.46
N GLU A 110 -20.84 -2.46 10.07
CA GLU A 110 -21.42 -2.52 11.41
C GLU A 110 -20.41 -2.16 12.50
N ALA A 111 -19.13 -2.50 12.29
CA ALA A 111 -18.04 -2.04 13.14
C ALA A 111 -17.99 -0.50 13.14
N LEU A 112 -18.04 0.13 11.97
CA LEU A 112 -18.09 1.58 11.81
C LEU A 112 -19.28 2.21 12.55
N ALA A 113 -20.48 1.65 12.40
CA ALA A 113 -21.66 2.14 13.12
C ALA A 113 -21.48 2.05 14.65
N THR A 114 -20.83 0.98 15.13
CA THR A 114 -20.55 0.77 16.55
C THR A 114 -19.54 1.79 17.08
N VAL A 115 -18.47 2.07 16.33
CA VAL A 115 -17.44 3.05 16.69
C VAL A 115 -18.00 4.48 16.65
N ARG A 116 -18.84 4.83 15.66
CA ARG A 116 -19.54 6.13 15.63
C ARG A 116 -20.39 6.36 16.87
N ARG A 117 -21.14 5.34 17.29
CA ARG A 117 -21.97 5.42 18.51
C ARG A 117 -21.11 5.67 19.75
N ALA A 118 -19.94 5.01 19.85
CA ALA A 118 -19.00 5.25 20.95
C ALA A 118 -18.46 6.70 20.94
N VAL A 119 -18.10 7.24 19.78
CA VAL A 119 -17.68 8.65 19.63
C VAL A 119 -18.79 9.62 20.06
N GLU A 120 -20.04 9.37 19.67
CA GLU A 120 -21.18 10.22 20.04
C GLU A 120 -21.40 10.26 21.55
N ILE A 121 -21.33 9.10 22.22
CA ILE A 121 -21.45 9.02 23.68
C ILE A 121 -20.28 9.75 24.36
N ARG A 122 -19.04 9.52 23.92
CA ARG A 122 -17.85 10.20 24.47
C ARG A 122 -17.91 11.71 24.27
N ARG A 123 -18.45 12.18 23.14
CA ARG A 123 -18.65 13.62 22.89
C ARG A 123 -19.62 14.22 23.91
N ARG A 124 -20.77 13.58 24.14
CA ARG A 124 -21.73 14.03 25.17
C ARG A 124 -21.13 14.02 26.57
N LEU A 125 -20.26 13.06 26.90
CA LEU A 125 -19.55 13.03 28.18
C LEU A 125 -18.53 14.16 28.28
N ALA A 126 -17.76 14.41 27.21
CA ALA A 126 -16.77 15.49 27.14
C ALA A 126 -17.41 16.89 27.17
N ASP A 127 -18.63 17.06 26.64
CA ASP A 127 -19.36 18.33 26.74
C ASP A 127 -19.76 18.65 28.19
N ASN A 128 -19.97 17.62 29.02
CA ASN A 128 -20.35 17.77 30.44
C ASN A 128 -19.13 17.86 31.37
N ASP A 129 -18.11 17.03 31.16
CA ASP A 129 -16.85 17.04 31.90
C ASP A 129 -15.65 16.90 30.95
N PRO A 130 -15.20 18.03 30.37
CA PRO A 130 -14.11 18.02 29.40
C PRO A 130 -12.79 17.49 29.97
N ALA A 131 -12.50 17.76 31.24
CA ALA A 131 -11.23 17.37 31.86
C ALA A 131 -11.10 15.85 31.97
N ALA A 132 -12.20 15.16 32.26
CA ALA A 132 -12.21 13.71 32.36
C ALA A 132 -12.26 13.01 30.99
N PHE A 133 -13.08 13.50 30.04
CA PHE A 133 -13.46 12.70 28.87
C PHE A 133 -12.90 13.18 27.52
N VAL A 134 -12.26 14.34 27.44
CA VAL A 134 -11.61 14.78 26.19
C VAL A 134 -10.50 13.80 25.73
N PRO A 135 -9.63 13.26 26.60
CA PRO A 135 -8.65 12.26 26.19
C PRO A 135 -9.29 11.00 25.58
N ASP A 136 -10.37 10.50 26.21
CA ASP A 136 -11.11 9.35 25.70
C ASP A 136 -11.80 9.66 24.36
N LEU A 137 -12.36 10.86 24.20
CA LEU A 137 -12.96 11.28 22.93
C LEU A 137 -11.90 11.27 21.81
N ALA A 138 -10.73 11.85 22.07
CA ALA A 138 -9.63 11.89 21.11
C ALA A 138 -9.17 10.47 20.71
N ALA A 139 -9.04 9.55 21.66
CA ALA A 139 -8.71 8.15 21.39
C ALA A 139 -9.80 7.43 20.56
N SER A 140 -11.08 7.72 20.80
CA SER A 140 -12.18 7.14 20.00
C SER A 140 -12.23 7.71 18.59
N LEU A 141 -11.92 8.99 18.41
CA LEU A 141 -11.83 9.63 17.09
C LEU A 141 -10.69 9.04 16.25
N ASN A 142 -9.53 8.73 16.87
CA ASN A 142 -8.46 7.96 16.22
C ASN A 142 -8.98 6.62 15.68
N ASN A 143 -9.69 5.85 16.51
CA ASN A 143 -10.23 4.54 16.12
C ASN A 143 -11.31 4.67 15.03
N LEU A 144 -12.13 5.73 15.09
CA LEU A 144 -13.10 6.04 14.04
C LEU A 144 -12.38 6.30 12.72
N SER A 145 -11.31 7.10 12.73
CA SER A 145 -10.49 7.36 11.54
C SER A 145 -9.97 6.07 10.90
N ILE A 146 -9.37 5.19 11.69
CA ILE A 146 -8.83 3.91 11.20
C ILE A 146 -9.95 3.06 10.58
N THR A 147 -11.10 2.97 11.27
CA THR A 147 -12.25 2.18 10.81
C THR A 147 -12.84 2.75 9.51
N CYS A 148 -12.93 4.08 9.40
CA CYS A 148 -13.33 4.77 8.18
C CYS A 148 -12.40 4.46 7.01
N GLY A 149 -11.07 4.42 7.25
CA GLY A 149 -10.09 4.01 6.25
C GLY A 149 -10.38 2.62 5.68
N HIS A 150 -10.67 1.64 6.55
CA HIS A 150 -10.93 0.24 6.15
C HIS A 150 -12.21 0.03 5.33
N VAL A 151 -13.16 0.98 5.36
CA VAL A 151 -14.42 0.93 4.59
C VAL A 151 -14.46 1.95 3.44
N GLY A 152 -13.36 2.64 3.16
CA GLY A 152 -13.29 3.64 2.09
C GLY A 152 -13.98 4.98 2.41
N ARG A 153 -14.34 5.25 3.67
CA ARG A 153 -14.98 6.50 4.13
C ARG A 153 -13.93 7.58 4.43
N ARG A 154 -13.06 7.86 3.46
CA ARG A 154 -11.82 8.64 3.66
C ARG A 154 -12.04 10.05 4.21
N GLU A 155 -13.02 10.80 3.70
CA GLU A 155 -13.32 12.16 4.20
C GLU A 155 -13.79 12.19 5.66
N GLU A 156 -14.59 11.21 6.06
CA GLU A 156 -15.04 11.11 7.45
C GLU A 156 -13.91 10.67 8.37
N GLY A 157 -13.06 9.75 7.89
CA GLY A 157 -11.88 9.34 8.63
C GLY A 157 -10.93 10.51 8.87
N LEU A 158 -10.68 11.29 7.81
CA LEU A 158 -9.91 12.53 7.84
C LEU A 158 -10.47 13.54 8.85
N ALA A 159 -11.78 13.83 8.80
CA ALA A 159 -12.41 14.76 9.75
C ALA A 159 -12.27 14.30 11.20
N ALA A 160 -12.42 12.99 11.46
CA ALA A 160 -12.25 12.43 12.79
C ALA A 160 -10.80 12.57 13.28
N ILE A 161 -9.81 12.32 12.43
CA ILE A 161 -8.40 12.39 12.84
C ILE A 161 -7.90 13.84 12.98
N GLU A 162 -8.37 14.77 12.15
CA GLU A 162 -8.10 16.20 12.32
C GLU A 162 -8.62 16.70 13.68
N GLU A 163 -9.82 16.27 14.08
CA GLU A 163 -10.36 16.58 15.40
C GLU A 163 -9.54 15.93 16.53
N ALA A 164 -9.18 14.66 16.40
CA ALA A 164 -8.34 13.97 17.40
C ALA A 164 -6.99 14.68 17.60
N VAL A 165 -6.30 15.04 16.52
CA VAL A 165 -5.04 15.81 16.56
C VAL A 165 -5.24 17.16 17.24
N ALA A 166 -6.33 17.88 16.94
CA ALA A 166 -6.62 19.15 17.59
C ALA A 166 -6.84 19.01 19.11
N LEU A 167 -7.53 17.95 19.54
CA LEU A 167 -7.71 17.65 20.97
C LEU A 167 -6.38 17.29 21.64
N TYR A 168 -5.59 16.39 21.05
CA TYR A 168 -4.30 16.00 21.60
C TYR A 168 -3.28 17.15 21.61
N ARG A 169 -3.28 18.07 20.64
CA ARG A 169 -2.45 19.28 20.71
C ARG A 169 -2.81 20.15 21.92
N ARG A 170 -4.11 20.33 22.19
CA ARG A 170 -4.57 21.08 23.38
C ARG A 170 -4.19 20.38 24.68
N LEU A 171 -4.35 19.06 24.75
CA LEU A 171 -3.97 18.25 25.92
C LEU A 171 -2.45 18.29 26.15
N ALA A 172 -1.66 18.11 25.11
CA ALA A 172 -0.20 18.15 25.17
C ALA A 172 0.34 19.54 25.52
N ALA A 173 -0.35 20.63 25.18
CA ALA A 173 0.03 21.97 25.62
C ALA A 173 -0.11 22.16 27.15
N GLY A 174 -1.06 21.47 27.78
CA GLY A 174 -1.27 21.50 29.24
C GLY A 174 -0.45 20.47 30.01
N ASN A 175 -0.27 19.27 29.44
CA ASN A 175 0.50 18.19 30.03
C ASN A 175 1.30 17.42 28.95
N PRO A 176 2.46 17.95 28.52
CA PRO A 176 3.25 17.34 27.44
C PRO A 176 3.67 15.90 27.75
N HIS A 177 4.05 15.60 28.99
CA HIS A 177 4.52 14.28 29.38
C HIS A 177 3.44 13.20 29.18
N ALA A 178 2.17 13.52 29.40
CA ALA A 178 1.10 12.54 29.26
C ALA A 178 0.66 12.33 27.82
N PHE A 179 0.66 13.38 26.98
CA PHE A 179 -0.07 13.34 25.70
C PHE A 179 0.78 13.49 24.44
N MET A 180 2.09 13.72 24.56
CA MET A 180 2.95 13.82 23.37
C MET A 180 3.03 12.52 22.57
N SER A 181 3.06 11.35 23.24
CA SER A 181 3.04 10.04 22.55
C SER A 181 1.75 9.84 21.77
N ASP A 182 0.60 10.18 22.36
CA ASP A 182 -0.71 10.08 21.72
C ASP A 182 -0.86 11.04 20.54
N LEU A 183 -0.39 12.28 20.70
CA LEU A 183 -0.36 13.27 19.63
C LEU A 183 0.45 12.74 18.44
N ALA A 184 1.63 12.16 18.68
CA ALA A 184 2.44 11.57 17.61
C ALA A 184 1.73 10.39 16.93
N ALA A 185 1.01 9.54 17.69
CA ALA A 185 0.22 8.46 17.11
C ALA A 185 -0.94 8.98 16.23
N SER A 186 -1.65 10.02 16.68
CA SER A 186 -2.69 10.68 15.88
C SER A 186 -2.15 11.35 14.63
N LEU A 187 -0.99 11.99 14.70
CA LEU A 187 -0.33 12.61 13.55
C LEU A 187 0.11 11.57 12.50
N ASN A 188 0.60 10.40 12.94
CA ASN A 188 0.86 9.28 12.02
C ASN A 188 -0.40 8.87 11.26
N ASN A 189 -1.52 8.72 11.98
CA ASN A 189 -2.80 8.36 11.36
C ASN A 189 -3.33 9.47 10.44
N LEU A 190 -3.14 10.74 10.80
CA LEU A 190 -3.48 11.88 9.94
C LEU A 190 -2.68 11.81 8.64
N SER A 191 -1.39 11.48 8.72
CA SER A 191 -0.56 11.27 7.54
C SER A 191 -1.13 10.21 6.61
N VAL A 192 -1.53 9.05 7.16
CA VAL A 192 -2.12 7.96 6.37
C VAL A 192 -3.44 8.37 5.72
N GLN A 193 -4.32 9.09 6.42
CA GLN A 193 -5.59 9.56 5.84
C GLN A 193 -5.38 10.61 4.75
N CYS A 194 -4.50 11.58 4.98
CA CYS A 194 -4.14 12.59 4.00
C CYS A 194 -3.53 11.96 2.75
N GLY A 195 -2.61 11.00 2.93
CA GLY A 195 -2.02 10.26 1.82
C GLY A 195 -3.08 9.52 1.01
N GLY A 196 -4.00 8.83 1.69
CA GLY A 196 -5.14 8.20 1.01
C GLY A 196 -6.05 9.14 0.22
N LEU A 197 -5.98 10.46 0.42
CA LEU A 197 -6.76 11.45 -0.34
C LEU A 197 -5.91 12.22 -1.35
N GLY A 198 -4.65 11.84 -1.55
CA GLY A 198 -3.73 12.59 -2.40
C GLY A 198 -3.23 13.91 -1.78
N ARG A 199 -3.49 14.16 -0.48
CA ARG A 199 -3.07 15.38 0.24
C ARG A 199 -1.64 15.23 0.77
N TRP A 200 -0.70 14.90 -0.10
CA TRP A 200 0.65 14.43 0.28
C TRP A 200 1.48 15.45 1.06
N HIS A 201 1.35 16.74 0.78
CA HIS A 201 2.03 17.80 1.54
C HIS A 201 1.55 17.86 3.00
N GLU A 202 0.26 17.68 3.22
CA GLU A 202 -0.32 17.64 4.57
C GLU A 202 0.01 16.34 5.28
N ALA A 203 0.05 15.24 4.54
CA ALA A 203 0.54 13.97 5.05
C ALA A 203 1.97 14.10 5.55
N LEU A 204 2.86 14.62 4.70
CA LEU A 204 4.27 14.83 4.98
C LEU A 204 4.47 15.73 6.22
N ALA A 205 3.75 16.84 6.31
CA ALA A 205 3.85 17.74 7.45
C ALA A 205 3.45 17.05 8.77
N ALA A 206 2.38 16.23 8.75
CA ALA A 206 1.92 15.50 9.93
C ALA A 206 2.95 14.45 10.37
N ILE A 207 3.49 13.67 9.44
CA ILE A 207 4.47 12.62 9.78
C ILE A 207 5.83 13.18 10.18
N GLU A 208 6.28 14.30 9.61
CA GLU A 208 7.49 15.01 10.05
C GLU A 208 7.34 15.51 11.50
N GLU A 209 6.18 16.06 11.88
CA GLU A 209 5.88 16.44 13.26
C GLU A 209 5.89 15.22 14.20
N ALA A 210 5.24 14.12 13.81
CA ALA A 210 5.21 12.89 14.60
C ALA A 210 6.62 12.31 14.84
N VAL A 211 7.45 12.26 13.81
CA VAL A 211 8.85 11.80 13.88
C VAL A 211 9.68 12.70 14.81
N GLN A 212 9.48 14.03 14.76
CA GLN A 212 10.17 14.93 15.68
C GLN A 212 9.78 14.71 17.14
N ILE A 213 8.49 14.49 17.41
CA ILE A 213 8.00 14.18 18.77
C ILE A 213 8.59 12.85 19.24
N ARG A 214 8.50 11.80 18.43
CA ARG A 214 9.02 10.46 18.75
C ARG A 214 10.53 10.45 18.95
N ARG A 215 11.28 11.25 18.18
CA ARG A 215 12.73 11.42 18.35
C ARG A 215 13.07 12.01 19.72
N ARG A 216 12.34 13.02 20.18
CA ARG A 216 12.54 13.60 21.52
C ARG A 216 12.20 12.61 22.62
N LEU A 217 11.04 11.95 22.52
CA LEU A 217 10.62 10.92 23.48
C LEU A 217 11.63 9.77 23.57
N ALA A 218 12.15 9.29 22.44
CA ALA A 218 13.15 8.23 22.39
C ALA A 218 14.55 8.68 22.84
N ALA A 219 14.85 9.98 22.85
CA ALA A 219 16.07 10.50 23.47
C ALA A 219 15.96 10.52 25.00
N ASP A 220 14.77 10.78 25.53
CA ASP A 220 14.49 10.82 26.97
C ASP A 220 14.34 9.41 27.57
N ASP A 221 13.58 8.53 26.91
CA ASP A 221 13.39 7.12 27.27
C ASP A 221 13.48 6.21 26.02
N PRO A 222 14.70 5.77 25.66
CA PRO A 222 14.92 4.93 24.50
C PRO A 222 14.19 3.59 24.57
N VAL A 223 14.09 2.97 25.76
CA VAL A 223 13.50 1.64 25.93
C VAL A 223 12.01 1.69 25.62
N ALA A 224 11.31 2.73 26.09
CA ALA A 224 9.88 2.88 25.84
C ALA A 224 9.56 3.27 24.40
N TYR A 225 10.35 4.17 23.79
CA TYR A 225 9.91 4.87 22.58
C TYR A 225 10.63 4.50 21.29
N MET A 226 11.77 3.81 21.32
CA MET A 226 12.47 3.40 20.09
C MET A 226 11.62 2.58 19.11
N PRO A 227 10.77 1.62 19.54
CA PRO A 227 9.90 0.90 18.61
C PRO A 227 8.94 1.82 17.85
N SER A 228 8.30 2.75 18.57
CA SER A 228 7.35 3.71 18.01
C SER A 228 8.02 4.79 17.14
N PHE A 229 9.28 5.13 17.44
CA PHE A 229 10.09 6.02 16.62
C PHE A 229 10.44 5.37 15.29
N ALA A 230 10.89 4.11 15.29
CA ALA A 230 11.15 3.34 14.07
C ALA A 230 9.89 3.20 13.19
N MET A 231 8.72 2.95 13.80
CA MET A 231 7.45 2.92 13.07
C MET A 231 7.13 4.26 12.39
N SER A 232 7.38 5.39 13.07
CA SER A 232 7.11 6.72 12.50
C SER A 232 8.09 7.06 11.36
N LEU A 233 9.36 6.66 11.49
CA LEU A 233 10.35 6.78 10.41
C LEU A 233 9.98 5.93 9.18
N ASN A 234 9.45 4.72 9.39
CA ASN A 234 8.95 3.89 8.31
C ASN A 234 7.79 4.57 7.55
N ASN A 235 6.84 5.17 8.27
CA ASN A 235 5.74 5.90 7.65
C ASN A 235 6.19 7.21 6.98
N LEU A 236 7.22 7.87 7.53
CA LEU A 236 7.87 9.02 6.90
C LEU A 236 8.49 8.60 5.57
N SER A 237 9.18 7.45 5.51
CA SER A 237 9.74 6.92 4.28
C SER A 237 8.68 6.69 3.21
N ILE A 238 7.54 6.08 3.56
CA ILE A 238 6.43 5.88 2.63
C ILE A 238 5.94 7.23 2.09
N THR A 239 5.65 8.18 2.97
CA THR A 239 5.11 9.50 2.58
C THR A 239 6.10 10.33 1.77
N LEU A 240 7.41 10.27 2.09
CA LEU A 240 8.47 10.89 1.30
C LEU A 240 8.56 10.26 -0.10
N GLY A 241 8.32 8.95 -0.19
CA GLY A 241 8.16 8.23 -1.45
C GLY A 241 7.05 8.79 -2.33
N ASP A 242 5.86 8.95 -1.74
CA ASP A 242 4.65 9.42 -2.43
C ASP A 242 4.79 10.87 -2.96
N VAL A 243 5.64 11.70 -2.34
CA VAL A 243 5.99 13.04 -2.86
C VAL A 243 7.23 13.06 -3.76
N GLY A 244 7.83 11.90 -4.04
CA GLY A 244 9.01 11.77 -4.90
C GLY A 244 10.36 12.11 -4.24
N ARG A 245 10.42 12.35 -2.92
CA ARG A 245 11.66 12.63 -2.16
C ARG A 245 12.41 11.35 -1.78
N ARG A 246 12.81 10.57 -2.79
CA ARG A 246 13.30 9.17 -2.63
C ARG A 246 14.55 8.98 -1.80
N GLU A 247 15.55 9.86 -1.90
CA GLU A 247 16.78 9.77 -1.11
C GLU A 247 16.52 10.02 0.38
N GLU A 248 15.63 10.96 0.69
CA GLU A 248 15.20 11.22 2.06
C GLU A 248 14.34 10.07 2.59
N ALA A 249 13.48 9.51 1.71
CA ALA A 249 12.71 8.32 2.01
C ALA A 249 13.60 7.12 2.34
N LEU A 250 14.68 6.92 1.59
CA LEU A 250 15.69 5.88 1.83
C LEU A 250 16.38 6.12 3.19
N THR A 251 16.83 7.35 3.46
CA THR A 251 17.49 7.69 4.72
C THR A 251 16.61 7.38 5.94
N ALA A 252 15.32 7.74 5.88
CA ALA A 252 14.39 7.49 6.97
C ALA A 252 14.18 5.98 7.23
N ILE A 253 14.04 5.16 6.17
CA ILE A 253 13.84 3.73 6.35
C ILE A 253 15.12 2.99 6.75
N GLU A 254 16.30 3.45 6.32
CA GLU A 254 17.57 2.92 6.80
C GLU A 254 17.73 3.15 8.31
N GLU A 255 17.38 4.33 8.81
CA GLU A 255 17.36 4.62 10.25
C GLU A 255 16.37 3.69 10.99
N ALA A 256 15.15 3.53 10.46
CA ALA A 256 14.14 2.64 11.05
C ALA A 256 14.64 1.18 11.11
N VAL A 257 15.22 0.65 10.03
CA VAL A 257 15.78 -0.71 9.99
C VAL A 257 16.93 -0.87 10.96
N GLN A 258 17.82 0.12 11.09
CA GLN A 258 18.90 0.08 12.08
C GLN A 258 18.37 -0.01 13.52
N ILE A 259 17.32 0.75 13.85
CA ILE A 259 16.66 0.66 15.16
C ILE A 259 16.04 -0.72 15.35
N ARG A 260 15.28 -1.22 14.36
CA ARG A 260 14.64 -2.54 14.42
C ARG A 260 15.65 -3.68 14.53
N ARG A 261 16.82 -3.58 13.91
CA ARG A 261 17.91 -4.56 14.06
C ARG A 261 18.45 -4.60 15.48
N ARG A 262 18.64 -3.45 16.13
CA ARG A 262 19.07 -3.39 17.54
C ARG A 262 18.02 -4.00 18.46
N LEU A 263 16.75 -3.61 18.29
CA LEU A 263 15.64 -4.16 19.05
C LEU A 263 15.51 -5.68 18.88
N ALA A 264 15.62 -6.19 17.64
CA ALA A 264 15.58 -7.63 17.36
C ALA A 264 16.83 -8.39 17.82
N ALA A 265 17.96 -7.72 18.03
CA ALA A 265 19.12 -8.34 18.67
C ALA A 265 18.92 -8.53 20.18
N ASP A 266 18.20 -7.59 20.81
CA ASP A 266 17.89 -7.63 22.25
C ASP A 266 16.71 -8.57 22.56
N ASP A 267 15.63 -8.50 21.77
CA ASP A 267 14.45 -9.36 21.87
C ASP A 267 13.98 -9.81 20.46
N PRO A 268 14.56 -10.92 19.94
CA PRO A 268 14.23 -11.42 18.62
C PRO A 268 12.75 -11.80 18.47
N VAL A 269 12.13 -12.36 19.50
CA VAL A 269 10.74 -12.84 19.45
C VAL A 269 9.79 -11.65 19.27
N ALA A 270 10.03 -10.55 19.98
CA ALA A 270 9.18 -9.37 19.88
C ALA A 270 9.36 -8.61 18.55
N TYR A 271 10.59 -8.51 18.04
CA TYR A 271 10.90 -7.50 17.01
C TYR A 271 11.33 -8.03 15.63
N MET A 272 11.53 -9.34 15.46
CA MET A 272 11.78 -9.92 14.13
C MET A 272 10.65 -9.65 13.11
N PRO A 273 9.35 -9.76 13.47
CA PRO A 273 8.27 -9.46 12.53
C PRO A 273 8.33 -8.00 12.00
N ASP A 274 8.60 -7.06 12.91
CA ASP A 274 8.69 -5.64 12.59
C ASP A 274 9.95 -5.29 11.79
N LEU A 275 11.06 -5.98 12.05
CA LEU A 275 12.27 -5.87 11.23
C LEU A 275 11.98 -6.31 9.79
N ALA A 276 11.34 -7.47 9.61
CA ALA A 276 10.97 -7.95 8.28
C ALA A 276 10.04 -6.97 7.54
N ALA A 277 9.05 -6.39 8.23
CA ALA A 277 8.18 -5.37 7.64
C ALA A 277 8.96 -4.11 7.19
N SER A 278 9.93 -3.66 8.00
CA SER A 278 10.77 -2.50 7.65
C SER A 278 11.74 -2.81 6.49
N LEU A 279 12.26 -4.04 6.42
CA LEU A 279 13.10 -4.51 5.31
C LEU A 279 12.33 -4.58 3.99
N ASN A 280 11.04 -4.98 4.00
CA ASN A 280 10.19 -4.91 2.81
C ASN A 280 10.13 -3.49 2.23
N ASN A 281 9.93 -2.49 3.11
CA ASN A 281 9.86 -1.09 2.69
C ASN A 281 11.23 -0.55 2.26
N LEU A 282 12.32 -0.94 2.93
CA LEU A 282 13.68 -0.59 2.52
C LEU A 282 14.01 -1.14 1.13
N SER A 283 13.60 -2.38 0.85
CA SER A 283 13.75 -2.98 -0.48
C SER A 283 13.01 -2.18 -1.55
N ALA A 284 11.78 -1.71 -1.25
CA ALA A 284 11.05 -0.85 -2.17
C ALA A 284 11.78 0.47 -2.45
N ARG A 285 12.35 1.13 -1.42
CA ARG A 285 13.13 2.37 -1.62
C ARG A 285 14.39 2.16 -2.45
N TYR A 286 15.10 1.05 -2.25
CA TYR A 286 16.22 0.70 -3.12
C TYR A 286 15.76 0.47 -4.56
N GLY A 287 14.64 -0.21 -4.76
CA GLY A 287 14.07 -0.43 -6.10
C GLY A 287 13.74 0.90 -6.80
N GLU A 288 13.07 1.81 -6.13
CA GLU A 288 12.74 3.15 -6.67
C GLU A 288 13.95 4.00 -7.08
N LEU A 289 15.13 3.70 -6.53
CA LEU A 289 16.40 4.34 -6.87
C LEU A 289 17.22 3.52 -7.87
N GLY A 290 16.69 2.42 -8.40
CA GLY A 290 17.38 1.54 -9.33
C GLY A 290 18.49 0.69 -8.70
N ARG A 291 18.54 0.61 -7.37
CA ARG A 291 19.54 -0.13 -6.58
C ARG A 291 19.10 -1.57 -6.36
N TRP A 292 18.87 -2.29 -7.47
CA TRP A 292 18.17 -3.60 -7.47
C TRP A 292 18.90 -4.69 -6.68
N GLN A 293 20.24 -4.65 -6.63
CA GLN A 293 21.02 -5.63 -5.86
C GLN A 293 20.78 -5.46 -4.36
N GLU A 294 20.82 -4.22 -3.86
CA GLU A 294 20.48 -3.92 -2.47
C GLU A 294 19.00 -4.19 -2.18
N ALA A 295 18.12 -3.86 -3.13
CA ALA A 295 16.69 -4.16 -3.02
C ALA A 295 16.47 -5.66 -2.84
N LEU A 296 17.08 -6.49 -3.69
CA LEU A 296 16.99 -7.95 -3.66
C LEU A 296 17.55 -8.54 -2.36
N ALA A 297 18.77 -8.16 -1.97
CA ALA A 297 19.37 -8.66 -0.73
C ALA A 297 18.49 -8.35 0.50
N THR A 298 17.89 -7.15 0.52
CA THR A 298 17.02 -6.71 1.62
C THR A 298 15.71 -7.51 1.68
N ILE A 299 15.06 -7.75 0.52
CA ILE A 299 13.80 -8.50 0.50
C ILE A 299 14.01 -10.01 0.72
N GLU A 300 15.14 -10.57 0.25
CA GLU A 300 15.52 -11.95 0.53
C GLU A 300 15.69 -12.18 2.03
N GLU A 301 16.32 -11.23 2.74
CA GLU A 301 16.41 -11.27 4.21
C GLU A 301 15.03 -11.21 4.88
N ALA A 302 14.15 -10.30 4.43
CA ALA A 302 12.79 -10.20 4.97
C ALA A 302 12.01 -11.51 4.80
N VAL A 303 12.09 -12.13 3.61
CA VAL A 303 11.49 -13.44 3.32
C VAL A 303 12.09 -14.53 4.19
N GLU A 304 13.40 -14.54 4.42
CA GLU A 304 14.05 -15.52 5.29
C GLU A 304 13.53 -15.42 6.74
N ILE A 305 13.44 -14.20 7.28
CA ILE A 305 12.86 -13.96 8.61
C ILE A 305 11.41 -14.46 8.64
N ARG A 306 10.59 -14.11 7.64
CA ARG A 306 9.18 -14.54 7.57
C ARG A 306 9.03 -16.05 7.42
N ARG A 307 9.92 -16.73 6.69
CA ARG A 307 9.94 -18.20 6.61
C ARG A 307 10.21 -18.86 7.95
N ARG A 308 11.16 -18.33 8.73
CA ARG A 308 11.45 -18.85 10.08
C ARG A 308 10.26 -18.65 11.01
N LEU A 309 9.68 -17.45 11.03
CA LEU A 309 8.49 -17.15 11.83
C LEU A 309 7.29 -18.04 11.44
N ALA A 310 7.04 -18.21 10.14
CA ALA A 310 5.97 -19.09 9.64
C ALA A 310 6.23 -20.58 9.88
N ALA A 311 7.48 -21.01 10.10
CA ALA A 311 7.78 -22.37 10.52
C ALA A 311 7.45 -22.62 12.01
N GLU A 312 7.51 -21.58 12.83
CA GLU A 312 7.19 -21.63 14.26
C GLU A 312 5.68 -21.44 14.51
N ASP A 313 5.07 -20.44 13.88
CA ASP A 313 3.63 -20.15 13.96
C ASP A 313 3.07 -19.86 12.55
N PRO A 314 2.68 -20.92 11.80
CA PRO A 314 2.16 -20.78 10.45
C PRO A 314 0.90 -19.92 10.36
N ASP A 315 0.00 -20.02 11.33
CA ASP A 315 -1.29 -19.32 11.29
C ASP A 315 -1.10 -17.80 11.45
N ALA A 316 -0.13 -17.38 12.25
CA ALA A 316 0.19 -15.97 12.42
C ALA A 316 0.98 -15.37 11.25
N PHE A 317 1.92 -16.12 10.65
CA PHE A 317 2.95 -15.52 9.78
C PHE A 317 2.92 -15.94 8.31
N ILE A 318 2.12 -16.94 7.91
CA ILE A 318 1.93 -17.25 6.48
C ILE A 318 1.43 -16.03 5.67
N PRO A 319 0.45 -15.22 6.15
CA PRO A 319 -0.02 -14.05 5.39
C PRO A 319 1.10 -13.06 5.07
N ASP A 320 1.95 -12.75 6.05
CA ASP A 320 3.07 -11.82 5.88
C ASP A 320 4.21 -12.40 5.03
N LEU A 321 4.42 -13.72 5.10
CA LEU A 321 5.35 -14.41 4.20
C LEU A 321 4.88 -14.31 2.76
N ALA A 322 3.60 -14.56 2.49
CA ALA A 322 3.02 -14.46 1.15
C ALA A 322 3.14 -13.03 0.58
N MET A 323 2.87 -12.00 1.39
CA MET A 323 3.09 -10.61 1.02
C MET A 323 4.57 -10.33 0.69
N SER A 324 5.49 -10.81 1.51
CA SER A 324 6.93 -10.60 1.29
C SER A 324 7.43 -11.34 0.03
N LEU A 325 6.86 -12.50 -0.29
CA LEU A 325 7.13 -13.24 -1.53
C LEU A 325 6.61 -12.53 -2.79
N ASN A 326 5.42 -11.93 -2.74
CA ASN A 326 4.94 -11.06 -3.82
C ASN A 326 5.92 -9.89 -4.06
N ASN A 327 6.37 -9.24 -2.99
CA ASN A 327 7.34 -8.15 -3.08
C ASN A 327 8.69 -8.62 -3.62
N LEU A 328 9.18 -9.79 -3.20
CA LEU A 328 10.38 -10.42 -3.77
C LEU A 328 10.20 -10.67 -5.27
N GLY A 329 9.04 -11.20 -5.66
CA GLY A 329 8.68 -11.43 -7.06
C GLY A 329 8.76 -10.16 -7.89
N ASN A 330 8.24 -9.04 -7.37
CA ASN A 330 8.31 -7.74 -8.04
C ASN A 330 9.76 -7.25 -8.18
N ARG A 331 10.57 -7.32 -7.11
CA ARG A 331 12.00 -6.93 -7.16
C ARG A 331 12.80 -7.80 -8.13
N LEU A 332 12.52 -9.10 -8.19
CA LEU A 332 13.14 -10.01 -9.14
C LEU A 332 12.75 -9.68 -10.58
N ALA A 333 11.50 -9.31 -10.82
CA ALA A 333 11.03 -8.90 -12.15
C ALA A 333 11.70 -7.60 -12.62
N GLU A 334 11.79 -6.60 -11.75
CA GLU A 334 12.50 -5.34 -12.00
C GLU A 334 14.01 -5.56 -12.28
N ALA A 335 14.63 -6.54 -11.61
CA ALA A 335 16.00 -6.94 -11.88
C ALA A 335 16.16 -7.83 -13.15
N GLY A 336 15.07 -8.13 -13.87
CA GLY A 336 15.08 -9.00 -15.06
C GLY A 336 15.23 -10.50 -14.76
N ARG A 337 15.13 -10.94 -13.50
CA ARG A 337 15.22 -12.35 -13.06
C ARG A 337 13.85 -13.03 -13.13
N LEU A 338 13.21 -12.99 -14.30
CA LEU A 338 11.82 -13.41 -14.51
C LEU A 338 11.49 -14.86 -14.06
N PRO A 339 12.35 -15.88 -14.26
CA PRO A 339 12.06 -17.24 -13.78
C PRO A 339 11.97 -17.34 -12.24
N GLU A 340 12.77 -16.55 -11.54
CA GLU A 340 12.80 -16.53 -10.08
C GLU A 340 11.63 -15.71 -9.54
N ALA A 341 11.31 -14.60 -10.21
CA ALA A 341 10.10 -13.81 -9.96
C ALA A 341 8.84 -14.67 -10.07
N MET A 342 8.78 -15.54 -11.09
CA MET A 342 7.69 -16.48 -11.29
C MET A 342 7.58 -17.45 -10.11
N SER A 343 8.69 -18.06 -9.69
CA SER A 343 8.70 -18.99 -8.55
C SER A 343 8.18 -18.34 -7.27
N ALA A 344 8.63 -17.12 -6.95
CA ALA A 344 8.21 -16.41 -5.74
C ALA A 344 6.70 -16.07 -5.77
N ASN A 345 6.19 -15.58 -6.90
CA ASN A 345 4.76 -15.25 -7.04
C ASN A 345 3.86 -16.49 -7.03
N VAL A 346 4.28 -17.61 -7.63
CA VAL A 346 3.53 -18.87 -7.55
C VAL A 346 3.41 -19.34 -6.10
N GLU A 347 4.51 -19.30 -5.34
CA GLU A 347 4.50 -19.66 -3.92
C GLU A 347 3.57 -18.74 -3.10
N ALA A 348 3.60 -17.43 -3.35
CA ALA A 348 2.68 -16.48 -2.71
C ALA A 348 1.20 -16.78 -3.02
N VAL A 349 0.87 -17.04 -4.29
CA VAL A 349 -0.49 -17.41 -4.73
C VAL A 349 -0.95 -18.69 -4.05
N GLU A 350 -0.07 -19.69 -3.87
CA GLU A 350 -0.39 -20.93 -3.17
C GLU A 350 -0.69 -20.70 -1.68
N PHE A 351 0.08 -19.85 -1.00
CA PHE A 351 -0.20 -19.47 0.39
C PHE A 351 -1.55 -18.75 0.51
N TYR A 352 -1.82 -17.74 -0.31
CA TYR A 352 -3.11 -17.05 -0.29
C TYR A 352 -4.28 -17.98 -0.66
N ARG A 353 -4.09 -18.89 -1.62
CA ARG A 353 -5.10 -19.90 -1.94
C ARG A 353 -5.44 -20.77 -0.74
N ARG A 354 -4.44 -21.18 0.05
CA ARG A 354 -4.65 -21.95 1.28
C ARG A 354 -5.36 -21.11 2.35
N LEU A 355 -4.94 -19.86 2.56
CA LEU A 355 -5.58 -18.93 3.51
C LEU A 355 -7.05 -18.66 3.16
N MET A 356 -7.39 -18.59 1.88
CA MET A 356 -8.78 -18.47 1.44
C MET A 356 -9.65 -19.68 1.80
N THR A 357 -9.08 -20.87 2.04
CA THR A 357 -9.89 -22.03 2.47
C THR A 357 -10.42 -21.89 3.88
N THR A 358 -9.71 -21.16 4.75
CA THR A 358 -10.07 -20.97 6.16
C THR A 358 -10.74 -19.63 6.40
N SER A 359 -10.30 -18.56 5.73
CA SER A 359 -10.81 -17.20 5.90
C SER A 359 -10.96 -16.45 4.57
N PRO A 360 -11.91 -16.85 3.70
CA PRO A 360 -12.08 -16.21 2.39
C PRO A 360 -12.33 -14.70 2.47
N SER A 361 -13.11 -14.22 3.44
CA SER A 361 -13.42 -12.79 3.60
C SER A 361 -12.20 -11.94 3.98
N ALA A 362 -11.21 -12.53 4.66
CA ALA A 362 -9.99 -11.83 5.06
C ALA A 362 -9.00 -11.72 3.91
N TYR A 363 -8.82 -12.80 3.14
CA TYR A 363 -7.69 -12.94 2.21
C TYR A 363 -8.05 -12.90 0.73
N ALA A 364 -9.33 -12.78 0.35
CA ALA A 364 -9.70 -12.78 -1.06
C ALA A 364 -9.17 -11.55 -1.82
N ALA A 365 -9.04 -10.40 -1.15
CA ALA A 365 -8.41 -9.21 -1.75
C ALA A 365 -6.91 -9.43 -2.00
N ASP A 366 -6.18 -9.95 -1.01
CA ASP A 366 -4.76 -10.24 -1.15
C ASP A 366 -4.48 -11.33 -2.19
N PHE A 367 -5.36 -12.34 -2.26
CA PHE A 367 -5.30 -13.36 -3.30
C PHE A 367 -5.46 -12.75 -4.70
N ALA A 368 -6.44 -11.86 -4.89
CA ALA A 368 -6.64 -11.17 -6.15
C ALA A 368 -5.41 -10.32 -6.55
N ALA A 369 -4.80 -9.62 -5.58
CA ALA A 369 -3.57 -8.87 -5.80
C ALA A 369 -2.39 -9.78 -6.17
N SER A 370 -2.23 -10.93 -5.50
CA SER A 370 -1.18 -11.91 -5.80
C SER A 370 -1.34 -12.53 -7.19
N LEU A 371 -2.58 -12.78 -7.65
CA LEU A 371 -2.84 -13.19 -9.04
C LEU A 371 -2.43 -12.10 -10.05
N SER A 372 -2.66 -10.82 -9.74
CA SER A 372 -2.25 -9.69 -10.57
C SER A 372 -0.73 -9.62 -10.73
N ASN A 373 0.02 -9.83 -9.64
CA ASN A 373 1.49 -9.87 -9.69
C ASN A 373 2.00 -11.05 -10.51
N LEU A 374 1.43 -12.24 -10.32
CA LEU A 374 1.76 -13.43 -11.12
C LEU A 374 1.47 -13.20 -12.62
N ALA A 375 0.34 -12.57 -12.93
CA ALA A 375 -0.03 -12.20 -14.29
C ALA A 375 0.99 -11.22 -14.90
N GLY A 376 1.48 -10.26 -14.11
CA GLY A 376 2.53 -9.31 -14.51
C GLY A 376 3.83 -10.00 -14.87
N VAL A 377 4.25 -11.03 -14.13
CA VAL A 377 5.44 -11.82 -14.49
C VAL A 377 5.22 -12.60 -15.79
N HIS A 378 4.05 -13.22 -15.98
CA HIS A 378 3.72 -13.86 -17.26
C HIS A 378 3.76 -12.86 -18.42
N LEU A 379 3.19 -11.67 -18.23
CA LEU A 379 3.21 -10.60 -19.22
C LEU A 379 4.65 -10.17 -19.56
N ALA A 380 5.50 -9.98 -18.56
CA ALA A 380 6.91 -9.62 -18.75
C ALA A 380 7.72 -10.70 -19.50
N MET A 381 7.32 -11.98 -19.40
CA MET A 381 7.89 -13.07 -20.19
C MET A 381 7.27 -13.21 -21.59
N GLY A 382 6.26 -12.41 -21.93
CA GLY A 382 5.50 -12.51 -23.18
C GLY A 382 4.47 -13.65 -23.22
N ASP A 383 4.18 -14.29 -22.08
CA ASP A 383 3.20 -15.38 -21.95
C ASP A 383 1.78 -14.82 -21.78
N LEU A 384 1.28 -14.17 -22.84
CA LEU A 384 -0.04 -13.52 -22.87
C LEU A 384 -1.19 -14.51 -22.62
N GLU A 385 -1.04 -15.76 -23.04
CA GLU A 385 -2.04 -16.82 -22.86
C GLU A 385 -2.30 -17.13 -21.40
N ARG A 386 -1.29 -16.98 -20.53
CA ARG A 386 -1.46 -17.12 -19.07
C ARG A 386 -1.71 -15.81 -18.35
N ALA A 387 -1.13 -14.70 -18.82
CA ALA A 387 -1.28 -13.40 -18.17
C ALA A 387 -2.74 -12.91 -18.18
N ILE A 388 -3.40 -12.95 -19.34
CA ILE A 388 -4.76 -12.39 -19.50
C ILE A 388 -5.78 -13.09 -18.59
N PRO A 389 -5.90 -14.43 -18.55
CA PRO A 389 -6.87 -15.09 -17.67
C PRO A 389 -6.64 -14.80 -16.18
N LEU A 390 -5.38 -14.65 -15.75
CA LEU A 390 -5.06 -14.30 -14.37
C LEU A 390 -5.47 -12.86 -14.04
N TYR A 391 -5.27 -11.90 -14.94
CA TYR A 391 -5.78 -10.54 -14.77
C TYR A 391 -7.31 -10.47 -14.80
N GLU A 392 -7.97 -11.23 -15.68
CA GLU A 392 -9.44 -11.34 -15.69
C GLU A 392 -9.97 -11.88 -14.36
N GLN A 393 -9.33 -12.92 -13.81
CA GLN A 393 -9.69 -13.47 -12.51
C GLN A 393 -9.44 -12.46 -11.38
N SER A 394 -8.28 -11.81 -11.36
CA SER A 394 -7.92 -10.78 -10.38
C SER A 394 -8.94 -9.64 -10.35
N LEU A 395 -9.34 -9.13 -11.53
CA LEU A 395 -10.37 -8.10 -11.64
C LEU A 395 -11.74 -8.60 -11.15
N ALA A 396 -12.15 -9.80 -11.55
CA ALA A 396 -13.43 -10.37 -11.12
C ALA A 396 -13.50 -10.57 -9.60
N ASP A 397 -12.43 -11.07 -8.98
CA ASP A 397 -12.33 -11.24 -7.53
C ASP A 397 -12.31 -9.89 -6.80
N SER A 398 -11.55 -8.90 -7.31
CA SER A 398 -11.52 -7.55 -6.74
C SER A 398 -12.89 -6.88 -6.81
N MET A 399 -13.59 -6.96 -7.95
CA MET A 399 -14.96 -6.44 -8.10
C MET A 399 -15.93 -7.10 -7.12
N ARG A 400 -15.81 -8.41 -6.88
CA ARG A 400 -16.68 -9.16 -5.96
C ARG A 400 -16.43 -8.80 -4.49
N VAL A 401 -15.16 -8.62 -4.12
CA VAL A 401 -14.74 -8.50 -2.71
C VAL A 401 -14.68 -7.04 -2.26
N LEU A 402 -14.10 -6.18 -3.09
CA LEU A 402 -13.85 -4.77 -2.78
C LEU A 402 -14.89 -3.83 -3.40
N GLY A 403 -15.57 -4.29 -4.45
CA GLY A 403 -16.52 -3.50 -5.22
C GLY A 403 -15.88 -2.77 -6.41
N PRO A 404 -16.70 -2.24 -7.33
CA PRO A 404 -16.22 -1.62 -8.59
C PRO A 404 -15.45 -0.30 -8.38
N ASP A 405 -15.68 0.38 -7.26
CA ASP A 405 -15.15 1.71 -6.96
C ASP A 405 -13.89 1.66 -6.08
N HIS A 406 -13.45 0.48 -5.65
CA HIS A 406 -12.25 0.38 -4.83
C HIS A 406 -10.99 0.67 -5.66
N PRO A 407 -10.00 1.43 -5.15
CA PRO A 407 -8.76 1.73 -5.87
C PRO A 407 -8.08 0.50 -6.48
N ASP A 408 -7.94 -0.58 -5.70
CA ASP A 408 -7.34 -1.83 -6.20
C ASP A 408 -8.15 -2.48 -7.34
N THR A 409 -9.47 -2.31 -7.38
CA THR A 409 -10.31 -2.78 -8.50
C THR A 409 -10.06 -1.94 -9.75
N LEU A 410 -9.86 -0.63 -9.59
CA LEU A 410 -9.49 0.26 -10.70
C LEU A 410 -8.11 -0.10 -11.24
N LEU A 411 -7.15 -0.37 -10.36
CA LEU A 411 -5.81 -0.83 -10.73
C LEU A 411 -5.85 -2.18 -11.46
N ALA A 412 -6.61 -3.16 -10.95
CA ALA A 412 -6.77 -4.46 -11.62
C ALA A 412 -7.36 -4.32 -13.03
N ARG A 413 -8.31 -3.39 -13.22
CA ARG A 413 -8.88 -3.07 -14.55
C ARG A 413 -7.84 -2.45 -15.47
N ASN A 414 -7.06 -1.49 -14.97
CA ASN A 414 -5.97 -0.87 -15.70
C ASN A 414 -4.94 -1.91 -16.15
N ASN A 415 -4.57 -2.85 -15.28
CA ASN A 415 -3.60 -3.91 -15.60
C ASN A 415 -4.14 -4.88 -16.67
N LEU A 416 -5.42 -5.27 -16.59
CA LEU A 416 -6.06 -6.08 -17.62
C LEU A 416 -6.10 -5.36 -18.98
N ALA A 417 -6.42 -4.06 -18.97
CA ALA A 417 -6.39 -3.24 -20.18
C ALA A 417 -4.98 -3.19 -20.80
N GLY A 418 -3.94 -3.07 -19.95
CA GLY A 418 -2.54 -3.17 -20.35
C GLY A 418 -2.18 -4.52 -20.98
N ALA A 419 -2.66 -5.62 -20.42
CA ALA A 419 -2.44 -6.95 -20.98
C ALA A 419 -3.11 -7.13 -22.36
N TYR A 420 -4.33 -6.61 -22.55
CA TYR A 420 -4.95 -6.58 -23.88
C TYR A 420 -4.19 -5.69 -24.86
N GLY A 421 -3.71 -4.52 -24.42
CA GLY A 421 -2.87 -3.64 -25.23
C GLY A 421 -1.58 -4.31 -25.69
N ALA A 422 -0.89 -5.00 -24.78
CA ALA A 422 0.32 -5.78 -25.08
C ALA A 422 0.05 -6.95 -26.05
N ALA A 423 -1.16 -7.51 -26.04
CA ALA A 423 -1.62 -8.49 -27.02
C ALA A 423 -2.04 -7.89 -28.38
N GLY A 424 -2.00 -6.56 -28.52
CA GLY A 424 -2.49 -5.83 -29.70
C GLY A 424 -4.02 -5.77 -29.79
N ASP A 425 -4.75 -6.22 -28.77
CA ASP A 425 -6.21 -6.21 -28.71
C ASP A 425 -6.73 -4.86 -28.21
N LEU A 426 -6.50 -3.84 -29.03
CA LEU A 426 -6.87 -2.46 -28.71
C LEU A 426 -8.38 -2.25 -28.62
N GLN A 427 -9.17 -3.14 -29.26
CA GLN A 427 -10.63 -3.13 -29.20
C GLN A 427 -11.16 -3.44 -27.80
N ARG A 428 -10.46 -4.30 -27.04
CA ARG A 428 -10.78 -4.55 -25.62
C ARG A 428 -10.03 -3.62 -24.67
N ALA A 429 -8.80 -3.22 -25.00
CA ALA A 429 -7.98 -2.38 -24.13
C ALA A 429 -8.56 -0.97 -23.93
N ILE A 430 -8.88 -0.26 -25.03
CA ILE A 430 -9.29 1.16 -24.98
C ILE A 430 -10.56 1.36 -24.13
N PRO A 431 -11.67 0.60 -24.33
CA PRO A 431 -12.86 0.79 -23.52
C PRO A 431 -12.63 0.57 -22.01
N LEU A 432 -11.76 -0.38 -21.65
CA LEU A 432 -11.40 -0.60 -20.25
C LEU A 432 -10.56 0.54 -19.67
N TYR A 433 -9.64 1.10 -20.45
CA TYR A 433 -8.88 2.30 -20.03
C TYR A 433 -9.78 3.53 -19.90
N GLU A 434 -10.69 3.76 -20.84
CA GLU A 434 -11.68 4.86 -20.77
C GLU A 434 -12.55 4.72 -19.52
N GLN A 435 -13.04 3.52 -19.23
CA GLN A 435 -13.80 3.25 -18.01
C GLN A 435 -12.96 3.43 -16.75
N SER A 436 -11.71 2.96 -16.74
CA SER A 436 -10.80 3.11 -15.60
C SER A 436 -10.51 4.58 -15.29
N LEU A 437 -10.26 5.40 -16.32
CA LEU A 437 -10.06 6.83 -16.17
C LEU A 437 -11.33 7.53 -15.65
N ALA A 438 -12.50 7.22 -16.22
CA ALA A 438 -13.76 7.82 -15.79
C ALA A 438 -14.10 7.49 -14.32
N ASP A 439 -13.91 6.23 -13.91
CA ASP A 439 -14.12 5.81 -12.53
C ASP A 439 -13.08 6.43 -11.58
N SER A 440 -11.81 6.49 -11.97
CA SER A 440 -10.75 7.13 -11.17
C SER A 440 -11.02 8.62 -10.97
N MET A 441 -11.44 9.33 -12.03
CA MET A 441 -11.86 10.74 -11.93
C MET A 441 -13.05 10.94 -10.99
N ARG A 442 -14.01 10.03 -11.00
CA ARG A 442 -15.20 10.09 -10.14
C ARG A 442 -14.90 9.76 -8.68
N VAL A 443 -14.06 8.75 -8.44
CA VAL A 443 -13.79 8.21 -7.09
C VAL A 443 -12.64 8.92 -6.40
N LEU A 444 -11.53 9.11 -7.12
CA LEU A 444 -10.26 9.66 -6.58
C LEU A 444 -10.10 11.15 -6.88
N GLY A 445 -10.80 11.64 -7.91
CA GLY A 445 -10.68 13.01 -8.40
C GLY A 445 -9.66 13.14 -9.53
N PRO A 446 -9.68 14.26 -10.27
CA PRO A 446 -8.84 14.49 -11.45
C PRO A 446 -7.35 14.63 -11.12
N ASP A 447 -7.03 15.06 -9.89
CA ASP A 447 -5.67 15.39 -9.45
C ASP A 447 -4.95 14.19 -8.79
N HIS A 448 -5.65 13.07 -8.57
CA HIS A 448 -5.03 11.92 -7.91
C HIS A 448 -3.99 11.25 -8.82
N PRO A 449 -2.81 10.85 -8.30
CA PRO A 449 -1.76 10.18 -9.09
C PRO A 449 -2.28 9.00 -9.92
N ASP A 450 -3.09 8.11 -9.33
CA ASP A 450 -3.70 6.97 -10.06
C ASP A 450 -4.59 7.41 -11.22
N THR A 451 -5.29 8.55 -11.11
CA THR A 451 -6.08 9.12 -12.20
C THR A 451 -5.18 9.63 -13.33
N LEU A 452 -4.06 10.27 -12.99
CA LEU A 452 -3.05 10.72 -13.95
C LEU A 452 -2.37 9.52 -14.64
N LEU A 453 -2.08 8.46 -13.90
CA LEU A 453 -1.55 7.21 -14.44
C LEU A 453 -2.56 6.53 -15.39
N ALA A 454 -3.83 6.46 -15.02
CA ALA A 454 -4.89 5.93 -15.89
C ALA A 454 -5.00 6.74 -17.20
N ARG A 455 -4.89 8.08 -17.13
CA ARG A 455 -4.87 8.96 -18.30
C ARG A 455 -3.65 8.71 -19.18
N ASN A 456 -2.47 8.59 -18.58
CA ASN A 456 -1.22 8.25 -19.27
C ASN A 456 -1.33 6.91 -20.03
N ASN A 457 -1.94 5.89 -19.41
CA ASN A 457 -2.08 4.57 -20.03
C ASN A 457 -3.11 4.58 -21.17
N LEU A 458 -4.21 5.32 -21.02
CA LEU A 458 -5.18 5.54 -22.11
C LEU A 458 -4.53 6.24 -23.31
N ALA A 459 -3.69 7.26 -23.05
CA ALA A 459 -2.96 7.96 -24.10
C ALA A 459 -2.02 7.01 -24.88
N GLY A 460 -1.35 6.09 -24.20
CA GLY A 460 -0.52 5.06 -24.83
C GLY A 460 -1.33 4.02 -25.63
N ALA A 461 -2.55 3.72 -25.20
CA ALA A 461 -3.46 2.85 -25.96
C ALA A 461 -3.92 3.53 -27.26
N TYR A 462 -4.22 4.84 -27.23
CA TYR A 462 -4.51 5.60 -28.45
C TYR A 462 -3.28 5.73 -29.36
N GLU A 463 -2.09 5.91 -28.80
CA GLU A 463 -0.82 5.88 -29.55
C GLU A 463 -0.68 4.56 -30.32
N SER A 464 -0.86 3.43 -29.62
CA SER A 464 -0.80 2.09 -30.21
C SER A 464 -1.87 1.86 -31.28
N ALA A 465 -3.01 2.56 -31.18
CA ALA A 465 -4.08 2.52 -32.18
C ALA A 465 -3.83 3.44 -33.39
N GLY A 466 -2.77 4.23 -33.37
CA GLY A 466 -2.47 5.25 -34.37
C GLY A 466 -3.32 6.51 -34.25
N ASP A 467 -4.10 6.68 -33.18
CA ASP A 467 -4.84 7.90 -32.89
C ASP A 467 -3.95 8.90 -32.14
N LEU A 468 -2.96 9.40 -32.86
CA LEU A 468 -1.89 10.23 -32.33
C LEU A 468 -2.43 11.58 -31.82
N ALA A 469 -3.49 12.11 -32.42
CA ALA A 469 -4.12 13.35 -31.97
C ALA A 469 -4.70 13.23 -30.56
N ARG A 470 -5.47 12.17 -30.28
CA ARG A 470 -5.99 11.91 -28.92
C ARG A 470 -4.88 11.57 -27.94
N SER A 471 -3.89 10.79 -28.38
CA SER A 471 -2.73 10.45 -27.55
C SER A 471 -1.96 11.68 -27.08
N VAL A 472 -1.54 12.56 -28.00
CA VAL A 472 -0.81 13.79 -27.70
C VAL A 472 -1.62 14.70 -26.77
N SER A 473 -2.92 14.90 -27.04
CA SER A 473 -3.79 15.72 -26.18
C SER A 473 -3.81 15.21 -24.74
N LEU A 474 -4.02 13.89 -24.54
CA LEU A 474 -4.07 13.32 -23.20
C LEU A 474 -2.70 13.35 -22.51
N TYR A 475 -1.60 13.14 -23.23
CA TYR A 475 -0.26 13.25 -22.64
C TYR A 475 0.08 14.69 -22.25
N GLN A 476 -0.32 15.69 -23.04
CA GLN A 476 -0.17 17.11 -22.68
C GLN A 476 -0.95 17.45 -21.41
N GLU A 477 -2.22 17.04 -21.32
CA GLU A 477 -3.04 17.23 -20.12
C GLU A 477 -2.44 16.52 -18.91
N THR A 478 -2.02 15.27 -19.06
CA THR A 478 -1.36 14.49 -18.01
C THR A 478 -0.11 15.21 -17.51
N LEU A 479 0.76 15.66 -18.42
CA LEU A 479 1.98 16.35 -18.04
C LEU A 479 1.69 17.67 -17.30
N ALA A 480 0.74 18.46 -17.79
CA ALA A 480 0.36 19.73 -17.17
C ALA A 480 -0.18 19.51 -15.74
N ASP A 481 -1.05 18.52 -15.54
CA ASP A 481 -1.60 18.19 -14.24
C ASP A 481 -0.54 17.57 -13.30
N SER A 482 0.29 16.64 -13.77
CA SER A 482 1.39 16.08 -12.97
C SER A 482 2.38 17.15 -12.54
N MET A 483 2.75 18.10 -13.42
CA MET A 483 3.60 19.23 -13.05
C MET A 483 2.97 20.13 -11.98
N ARG A 484 1.66 20.38 -12.07
CA ARG A 484 0.92 21.21 -11.11
C ARG A 484 0.76 20.53 -9.75
N VAL A 485 0.44 19.24 -9.73
CA VAL A 485 0.06 18.50 -8.52
C VAL A 485 1.25 17.85 -7.84
N LEU A 486 2.10 17.17 -8.62
CA LEU A 486 3.20 16.35 -8.11
C LEU A 486 4.55 17.10 -8.16
N GLY A 487 4.64 18.12 -9.02
CA GLY A 487 5.84 18.89 -9.26
C GLY A 487 6.70 18.34 -10.40
N PRO A 488 7.72 19.10 -10.85
CA PRO A 488 8.53 18.77 -12.02
C PRO A 488 9.42 17.54 -11.82
N ASP A 489 9.83 17.27 -10.58
CA ASP A 489 10.79 16.23 -10.24
C ASP A 489 10.11 14.89 -9.91
N HIS A 490 8.78 14.88 -9.83
CA HIS A 490 8.05 13.68 -9.49
C HIS A 490 8.23 12.61 -10.58
N PRO A 491 8.41 11.34 -10.22
CA PRO A 491 8.63 10.24 -11.17
C PRO A 491 7.56 10.15 -12.25
N ASP A 492 6.29 10.32 -11.87
CA ASP A 492 5.16 10.29 -12.82
C ASP A 492 5.17 11.49 -13.77
N THR A 493 5.65 12.64 -13.32
CA THR A 493 5.86 13.81 -14.20
C THR A 493 6.96 13.52 -15.22
N LEU A 494 8.07 12.93 -14.78
CA LEU A 494 9.17 12.52 -15.66
C LEU A 494 8.76 11.39 -16.63
N LEU A 495 7.84 10.52 -16.23
CA LEU A 495 7.22 9.52 -17.10
C LEU A 495 6.33 10.18 -18.15
N ALA A 496 5.42 11.07 -17.74
CA ALA A 496 4.53 11.78 -18.63
C ALA A 496 5.30 12.60 -19.69
N ARG A 497 6.40 13.27 -19.31
CA ARG A 497 7.27 13.98 -20.28
C ARG A 497 7.88 13.04 -21.32
N ASN A 498 8.46 11.93 -20.88
CA ASN A 498 9.08 10.96 -21.78
C ASN A 498 8.05 10.36 -22.75
N ASN A 499 6.83 10.09 -22.27
CA ASN A 499 5.77 9.53 -23.11
C ASN A 499 5.22 10.56 -24.09
N LEU A 500 5.02 11.82 -23.66
CA LEU A 500 4.63 12.90 -24.57
C LEU A 500 5.67 13.12 -25.68
N ALA A 501 6.96 13.03 -25.35
CA ALA A 501 8.03 13.13 -26.35
C ALA A 501 7.96 11.99 -27.38
N GLY A 502 7.62 10.78 -26.93
CA GLY A 502 7.36 9.63 -27.82
C GLY A 502 6.16 9.84 -28.73
N ALA A 503 5.06 10.37 -28.19
CA ALA A 503 3.87 10.68 -28.96
C ALA A 503 4.13 11.75 -30.03
N TYR A 504 4.92 12.79 -29.72
CA TYR A 504 5.37 13.76 -30.73
C TYR A 504 6.23 13.11 -31.82
N ALA A 505 7.16 12.23 -31.45
CA ALA A 505 8.00 11.53 -32.42
C ALA A 505 7.16 10.68 -33.38
N LEU A 506 6.13 9.99 -32.88
CA LEU A 506 5.21 9.21 -33.71
C LEU A 506 4.28 10.07 -34.55
N ALA A 507 3.93 11.28 -34.07
CA ALA A 507 3.15 12.28 -34.80
C ALA A 507 3.97 13.08 -35.83
N ASP A 508 5.23 12.69 -36.07
CA ASP A 508 6.17 13.35 -36.99
C ASP A 508 6.56 14.78 -36.59
N ASP A 509 6.33 15.16 -35.32
CA ASP A 509 6.81 16.40 -34.71
C ASP A 509 8.16 16.15 -34.01
N ILE A 510 9.17 15.80 -34.82
CA ILE A 510 10.44 15.28 -34.31
C ILE A 510 11.24 16.34 -33.56
N ASP A 511 11.13 17.62 -33.95
CA ASP A 511 11.82 18.72 -33.27
C ASP A 511 11.30 18.89 -31.83
N ALA A 512 9.97 18.90 -31.65
CA ALA A 512 9.35 18.95 -30.33
C ALA A 512 9.67 17.70 -29.50
N ALA A 513 9.74 16.52 -30.14
CA ALA A 513 10.12 15.29 -29.47
C ALA A 513 11.57 15.34 -28.94
N ILE A 514 12.52 15.81 -29.75
CA ILE A 514 13.94 15.92 -29.35
C ILE A 514 14.09 16.90 -28.19
N GLU A 515 13.49 18.09 -28.28
CA GLU A 515 13.55 19.09 -27.20
C GLU A 515 13.02 18.50 -25.89
N LEU A 516 11.85 17.86 -25.93
CA LEU A 516 11.24 17.29 -24.74
C LEU A 516 12.00 16.06 -24.20
N TYR A 517 12.60 15.25 -25.07
CA TYR A 517 13.47 14.14 -24.65
C TYR A 517 14.76 14.64 -24.00
N GLU A 518 15.39 15.69 -24.52
CA GLU A 518 16.58 16.30 -23.94
C GLU A 518 16.28 16.85 -22.54
N ASP A 519 15.17 17.57 -22.38
CA ASP A 519 14.71 18.08 -21.09
C ASP A 519 14.39 16.96 -20.10
N ALA A 520 13.59 15.96 -20.53
CA ALA A 520 13.23 14.82 -19.70
C ALA A 520 14.47 14.03 -19.25
N LEU A 521 15.46 13.86 -20.14
CA LEU A 521 16.70 13.19 -19.83
C LEU A 521 17.57 13.99 -18.86
N ALA A 522 17.65 15.32 -19.01
CA ALA A 522 18.39 16.19 -18.10
C ALA A 522 17.82 16.11 -16.68
N ASP A 523 16.49 16.16 -16.55
CA ASP A 523 15.82 16.03 -15.25
C ASP A 523 15.95 14.62 -14.66
N ARG A 524 15.76 13.55 -15.46
CA ARG A 524 15.98 12.17 -14.97
C ARG A 524 17.43 11.95 -14.51
N ARG A 525 18.42 12.52 -15.21
CA ARG A 525 19.83 12.45 -14.77
C ARG A 525 20.05 13.18 -13.44
N ARG A 526 19.41 14.32 -13.22
CA ARG A 526 19.50 15.08 -11.97
C ARG A 526 18.80 14.38 -10.81
N VAL A 527 17.63 13.80 -11.05
CA VAL A 527 16.76 13.21 -10.01
C VAL A 527 17.10 11.75 -9.71
N LEU A 528 17.30 10.92 -10.73
CA LEU A 528 17.52 9.47 -10.60
C LEU A 528 18.98 9.06 -10.80
N GLY A 529 19.81 9.96 -11.33
CA GLY A 529 21.17 9.66 -11.74
C GLY A 529 21.27 9.08 -13.15
N ALA A 530 22.49 9.07 -13.69
CA ALA A 530 22.77 8.67 -15.07
C ALA A 530 22.54 7.18 -15.37
N HIS A 531 22.49 6.36 -14.33
CA HIS A 531 22.53 4.89 -14.40
C HIS A 531 21.20 4.22 -14.03
N HIS A 532 20.20 5.00 -13.64
CA HIS A 532 18.86 4.48 -13.39
C HIS A 532 18.25 3.90 -14.68
N PRO A 533 17.52 2.77 -14.64
CA PRO A 533 16.90 2.18 -15.82
C PRO A 533 16.04 3.14 -16.62
N ASP A 534 15.22 3.95 -15.95
CA ASP A 534 14.40 4.98 -16.60
C ASP A 534 15.24 6.04 -17.31
N THR A 535 16.38 6.43 -16.75
CA THR A 535 17.32 7.34 -17.42
C THR A 535 17.90 6.69 -18.67
N LEU A 536 18.28 5.41 -18.59
CA LEU A 536 18.79 4.65 -19.74
C LEU A 536 17.73 4.48 -20.83
N THR A 537 16.48 4.22 -20.46
CA THR A 537 15.35 4.15 -21.41
C THR A 537 15.14 5.49 -22.12
N SER A 538 15.14 6.61 -21.40
CA SER A 538 15.03 7.94 -22.02
C SER A 538 16.21 8.29 -22.93
N GLN A 539 17.43 7.86 -22.59
CA GLN A 539 18.59 7.99 -23.50
C GLN A 539 18.39 7.22 -24.80
N GLY A 540 17.89 5.98 -24.70
CA GLY A 540 17.57 5.17 -25.88
C GLY A 540 16.48 5.78 -26.74
N ASN A 541 15.46 6.37 -26.12
CA ASN A 541 14.39 7.06 -26.84
C ASN A 541 14.90 8.32 -27.56
N LEU A 542 15.74 9.12 -26.91
CA LEU A 542 16.41 10.26 -27.55
C LEU A 542 17.31 9.81 -28.71
N ALA A 543 18.04 8.70 -28.55
CA ALA A 543 18.84 8.12 -29.62
C ALA A 543 17.97 7.66 -30.81
N SER A 544 16.79 7.08 -30.54
CA SER A 544 15.78 6.79 -31.58
C SER A 544 15.35 8.06 -32.31
N ALA A 545 15.03 9.14 -31.58
CA ALA A 545 14.58 10.39 -32.18
C ALA A 545 15.65 11.01 -33.10
N TYR A 546 16.92 11.04 -32.67
CA TYR A 546 18.02 11.44 -33.55
C TYR A 546 18.13 10.54 -34.78
N ALA A 547 17.99 9.22 -34.63
CA ALA A 547 18.09 8.30 -35.75
C ALA A 547 16.94 8.48 -36.77
N LEU A 548 15.73 8.82 -36.31
CA LEU A 548 14.58 9.12 -37.17
C LEU A 548 14.82 10.35 -38.06
N THR A 549 15.56 11.36 -37.57
CA THR A 549 15.99 12.52 -38.39
C THR A 549 17.18 12.24 -39.31
N GLY A 550 17.74 11.02 -39.28
CA GLY A 550 18.96 10.66 -40.01
C GLY A 550 20.25 11.14 -39.34
N ASP A 551 20.19 11.73 -38.15
CA ASP A 551 21.36 12.13 -37.37
C ASP A 551 22.01 10.92 -36.67
N LEU A 552 22.55 10.01 -37.49
CA LEU A 552 23.26 8.83 -37.02
C LEU A 552 24.54 9.20 -36.25
N ALA A 553 25.08 10.41 -36.46
CA ALA A 553 26.26 10.90 -35.77
C ALA A 553 26.01 11.13 -34.28
N ARG A 554 24.81 11.59 -33.89
CA ARG A 554 24.38 11.65 -32.48
C ARG A 554 23.75 10.35 -31.99
N ALA A 555 22.96 9.68 -32.82
CA ALA A 555 22.22 8.49 -32.41
C ALA A 555 23.12 7.29 -32.05
N VAL A 556 24.07 6.94 -32.92
CA VAL A 556 24.88 5.72 -32.75
C VAL A 556 25.75 5.76 -31.50
N PRO A 557 26.51 6.83 -31.22
CA PRO A 557 27.30 6.91 -29.98
C PRO A 557 26.44 6.87 -28.72
N LEU A 558 25.26 7.51 -28.75
CA LEU A 558 24.33 7.48 -27.62
C LEU A 558 23.82 6.06 -27.35
N TYR A 559 23.41 5.33 -28.40
CA TYR A 559 23.04 3.92 -28.27
C TYR A 559 24.18 3.03 -27.77
N GLU A 560 25.40 3.23 -28.27
CA GLU A 560 26.58 2.47 -27.82
C GLU A 560 26.86 2.70 -26.34
N GLN A 561 26.80 3.96 -25.88
CA GLN A 561 26.97 4.31 -24.49
C GLN A 561 25.87 3.71 -23.62
N THR A 562 24.60 3.93 -23.99
CA THR A 562 23.46 3.42 -23.22
C THR A 562 23.45 1.90 -23.15
N LEU A 563 23.82 1.20 -24.23
CA LEU A 563 23.96 -0.26 -24.22
C LEU A 563 25.11 -0.70 -23.31
N ALA A 564 26.26 -0.04 -23.35
CA ALA A 564 27.38 -0.37 -22.48
C ALA A 564 27.03 -0.21 -21.00
N ASP A 565 26.35 0.89 -20.65
CA ASP A 565 25.87 1.13 -19.30
C ASP A 565 24.79 0.12 -18.89
N SER A 566 23.79 -0.15 -19.74
CA SER A 566 22.72 -1.09 -19.43
C SER A 566 23.24 -2.51 -19.24
N LEU A 567 24.21 -2.95 -20.05
CA LEU A 567 24.84 -4.27 -19.89
C LEU A 567 25.62 -4.38 -18.58
N ARG A 568 26.33 -3.32 -18.19
CA ARG A 568 27.09 -3.28 -16.94
C ARG A 568 26.19 -3.29 -15.70
N ILE A 569 25.08 -2.58 -15.74
CA ILE A 569 24.23 -2.33 -14.56
C ILE A 569 23.10 -3.36 -14.47
N LEU A 570 22.40 -3.60 -15.57
CA LEU A 570 21.18 -4.42 -15.63
C LEU A 570 21.47 -5.84 -16.10
N GLY A 571 22.63 -6.06 -16.70
CA GLY A 571 22.99 -7.34 -17.29
C GLY A 571 22.43 -7.54 -18.69
N GLU A 572 22.80 -8.68 -19.26
CA GLU A 572 22.53 -9.01 -20.66
C GLU A 572 21.06 -9.37 -20.94
N GLN A 573 20.39 -9.97 -19.96
CA GLN A 573 19.02 -10.46 -20.08
C GLN A 573 17.96 -9.40 -19.75
N HIS A 574 18.36 -8.23 -19.24
CA HIS A 574 17.40 -7.18 -18.92
C HIS A 574 16.75 -6.62 -20.19
N PRO A 575 15.41 -6.40 -20.21
CA PRO A 575 14.69 -5.90 -21.38
C PRO A 575 15.29 -4.62 -22.00
N THR A 576 15.68 -3.64 -21.17
CA THR A 576 16.35 -2.41 -21.63
C THR A 576 17.64 -2.71 -22.41
N SER A 577 18.50 -3.61 -21.91
CA SER A 577 19.74 -3.99 -22.61
C SER A 577 19.47 -4.66 -23.95
N GLN A 578 18.45 -5.51 -24.02
CA GLN A 578 18.04 -6.15 -25.27
C GLN A 578 17.48 -5.12 -26.26
N ALA A 579 16.64 -4.18 -25.81
CA ALA A 579 16.09 -3.12 -26.65
C ALA A 579 17.20 -2.23 -27.24
N MET A 580 18.14 -1.77 -26.41
CA MET A 580 19.28 -0.96 -26.89
C MET A 580 20.13 -1.71 -27.91
N ARG A 581 20.40 -2.99 -27.68
CA ARG A 581 21.15 -3.85 -28.62
C ARG A 581 20.45 -3.96 -29.97
N ASN A 582 19.15 -4.22 -29.95
CA ASN A 582 18.34 -4.38 -31.16
C ASN A 582 18.28 -3.07 -31.97
N ASN A 583 18.02 -1.94 -31.30
CA ASN A 583 17.95 -0.63 -31.93
C ASN A 583 19.30 -0.23 -32.53
N LEU A 584 20.40 -0.41 -31.79
CA LEU A 584 21.75 -0.14 -32.29
C LEU A 584 22.08 -0.98 -33.54
N ALA A 585 21.74 -2.28 -33.52
CA ALA A 585 21.98 -3.18 -34.65
C ALA A 585 21.18 -2.74 -35.89
N TYR A 586 19.90 -2.39 -35.70
CA TYR A 586 19.03 -1.90 -36.76
C TYR A 586 19.59 -0.63 -37.43
N TRP A 587 19.90 0.40 -36.65
CA TRP A 587 20.34 1.69 -37.18
C TRP A 587 21.75 1.64 -37.79
N LYS A 588 22.67 0.83 -37.23
CA LYS A 588 23.96 0.55 -37.89
C LYS A 588 23.80 -0.19 -39.22
N GLY A 589 22.83 -1.09 -39.31
CA GLY A 589 22.49 -1.77 -40.56
C GLY A 589 21.98 -0.80 -41.62
N LYS A 590 21.06 0.09 -41.24
CA LYS A 590 20.47 1.11 -42.13
C LYS A 590 21.51 2.12 -42.65
N GLY A 591 22.37 2.63 -41.76
CA GLY A 591 23.47 3.54 -42.16
C GLY A 591 24.48 2.88 -43.11
N ARG A 592 24.72 1.56 -42.98
CA ARG A 592 25.54 0.80 -43.94
C ARG A 592 24.86 0.63 -45.30
N SER A 593 23.54 0.40 -45.35
CA SER A 593 22.83 0.33 -46.63
C SER A 593 22.75 1.68 -47.36
N GLU A 594 22.64 2.79 -46.62
CA GLU A 594 22.62 4.14 -47.20
C GLU A 594 24.01 4.61 -47.67
N HIS A 595 25.10 4.04 -47.12
CA HIS A 595 26.47 4.28 -47.59
C HIS A 595 26.94 3.29 -48.67
N VAL A 596 26.19 2.22 -48.94
CA VAL A 596 26.45 1.23 -50.00
C VAL A 596 25.44 1.41 -51.15
N SER A 597 25.32 2.63 -51.67
CA SER A 597 24.88 2.98 -53.04
C SER A 597 24.88 4.52 -53.17
N PRO A 598 25.54 5.13 -54.19
CA PRO A 598 25.71 4.61 -55.55
C PRO A 598 27.19 4.44 -55.94
N ALA A 599 27.58 3.21 -56.27
CA ALA A 599 28.57 2.98 -57.32
C ALA A 599 27.79 2.63 -58.58
N SER A 600 27.66 3.62 -59.46
CA SER A 600 27.11 3.53 -60.81
C SER A 600 27.79 2.44 -61.64
N SER A 601 26.98 1.67 -62.38
CA SER A 601 27.23 1.24 -63.76
C SER A 601 25.92 0.80 -64.40
#